data_AF-A0A451CKW6-F1
#
_entry.id   AF-A0A451CKW6-F1
#
_cell.length_a   1.000
_cell.length_b   1.000
_cell.length_c   1.000
_cell.angle_alpha   90.00
_cell.angle_beta   90.00
_cell.angle_gamma   90.00
#
_symmetry.space_group_name_H-M   'P 1'
#
loop_
_entity.id
_entity.type
_entity.pdbx_description
1 polymer ?
#
loop_
_entity_poly.entity_id
_entity_poly.type
_entity_poly.pdbx_seq_one_letter_code
_entity_poly.pdbx_strand_id
1 'polypeptide(L)' 'MQTTRKAGWAGFKNGELLRQAEVNFDVLITTDRHLAYQQNLAKFDIAVIVVMAESNDIVDILPFVLRLALFRG' A
#
# COMPACT_ATOMS: atom_id res chain seq x y z
N MET A 1 -3.75 -11.61 -0.46
CA MET A 1 -3.10 -10.46 -1.12
C MET A 1 -3.78 -10.18 -2.45
N GLN A 2 -4.12 -8.93 -2.74
CA GLN A 2 -4.70 -8.49 -4.02
C GLN A 2 -4.06 -7.17 -4.43
N THR A 3 -3.99 -6.89 -5.73
CA THR A 3 -3.53 -5.58 -6.25
C THR A 3 -4.73 -4.70 -6.56
N THR A 4 -4.56 -3.38 -6.50
CA THR A 4 -5.62 -2.41 -6.86
C THR A 4 -6.19 -2.67 -8.25
N ARG A 5 -5.34 -3.06 -9.22
CA ARG A 5 -5.78 -3.45 -10.57
C ARG A 5 -6.66 -4.70 -10.57
N LYS A 6 -6.32 -5.73 -9.79
CA LYS A 6 -7.15 -6.94 -9.63
C LYS A 6 -8.45 -6.69 -8.87
N ALA A 7 -8.47 -5.69 -7.98
CA ALA A 7 -9.65 -5.26 -7.25
C ALA A 7 -10.55 -4.30 -8.06
N GLY A 8 -10.12 -3.88 -9.25
CA GLY A 8 -10.87 -2.92 -10.08
C GLY A 8 -10.75 -1.46 -9.63
N TRP A 9 -9.81 -1.14 -8.74
CA TRP A 9 -9.62 0.21 -8.16
C TRP A 9 -8.63 1.06 -8.94
N ALA A 10 -8.36 0.73 -10.20
CA ALA A 10 -7.48 1.52 -11.04
C ALA A 10 -8.06 2.94 -11.21
N GLY A 11 -7.27 3.97 -10.93
CA GLY A 11 -7.68 5.37 -11.03
C GLY A 11 -8.40 5.93 -9.79
N PHE A 12 -8.58 5.13 -8.73
CA PHE A 12 -9.10 5.66 -7.46
C PHE A 12 -8.11 6.66 -6.87
N LYS A 13 -8.65 7.73 -6.28
CA LYS A 13 -7.83 8.67 -5.51
C LYS A 13 -7.39 8.02 -4.20
N ASN A 14 -6.26 8.49 -3.68
CA ASN A 14 -5.65 8.00 -2.43
C ASN A 14 -6.64 7.89 -1.25
N GLY A 15 -7.49 8.89 -1.02
CA GLY A 15 -8.49 8.83 0.05
C GLY A 15 -9.60 7.79 -0.17
N GLU A 16 -9.90 7.44 -1.42
CA GLU A 16 -10.89 6.39 -1.74
C GLU A 16 -10.26 5.00 -1.65
N LEU A 17 -8.99 4.86 -2.07
CA LEU A 17 -8.22 3.65 -1.85
C LEU A 17 -8.12 3.31 -0.35
N LEU A 18 -7.85 4.31 0.50
CA LEU A 18 -7.77 4.10 1.96
C LEU A 18 -9.11 3.64 2.55
N ARG A 19 -10.23 4.26 2.16
CA ARG A 19 -11.57 3.83 2.59
C ARG A 19 -11.91 2.40 2.17
N GLN A 20 -11.60 2.05 0.92
CA GLN A 20 -11.85 0.69 0.43
C GLN A 20 -10.90 -0.31 1.07
N ALA A 21 -9.65 0.07 1.31
CA ALA A 21 -8.67 -0.81 1.93
C ALA A 21 -9.05 -1.11 3.38
N GLU A 22 -9.39 -0.09 4.18
CA GLU A 22 -9.80 -0.21 5.59
C GLU A 22 -10.92 -1.23 5.80
N VAL A 23 -11.89 -1.29 4.89
CA VAL A 23 -13.02 -2.22 5.00
C VAL A 23 -12.64 -3.66 4.67
N ASN A 24 -11.64 -3.87 3.81
CA ASN A 24 -11.39 -5.16 3.17
C ASN A 24 -10.04 -5.79 3.57
N PHE A 25 -9.14 -5.05 4.21
CA PHE A 25 -7.76 -5.47 4.48
C PHE A 25 -7.24 -4.88 5.79
N ASP A 26 -6.43 -5.66 6.51
CA ASP A 26 -5.74 -5.18 7.72
C ASP A 26 -4.53 -4.29 7.39
N VAL A 27 -3.94 -4.47 6.20
CA VAL A 27 -2.71 -3.78 5.78
C VAL A 27 -2.78 -3.34 4.33
N LEU A 28 -2.46 -2.06 4.08
CA LEU A 28 -2.17 -1.51 2.76
C LEU A 28 -0.66 -1.34 2.58
N ILE A 29 -0.10 -1.94 1.52
CA ILE A 29 1.30 -1.75 1.13
C ILE A 29 1.34 -0.86 -0.13
N THR A 30 2.16 0.19 -0.11
CA THR A 30 2.27 1.14 -1.23
C THR A 30 3.70 1.63 -1.43
N THR A 31 4.06 2.02 -2.65
CA THR A 31 5.29 2.80 -2.94
C THR A 31 5.02 4.30 -3.02
N ASP A 32 3.75 4.74 -2.93
CA ASP A 32 3.39 6.15 -2.98
C ASP A 32 3.76 6.87 -1.67
N ARG A 33 4.91 7.52 -1.68
CA ARG A 33 5.42 8.30 -0.55
C ARG A 33 4.53 9.50 -0.23
N HIS A 34 3.79 10.03 -1.21
CA HIS A 34 2.93 11.18 -0.98
C HIS A 34 1.65 10.81 -0.23
N LEU A 35 1.25 9.54 -0.22
CA LEU A 35 0.05 9.09 0.49
C LEU A 35 0.06 9.52 1.96
N ALA A 36 1.21 9.34 2.63
CA ALA A 36 1.37 9.70 4.04
C ALA A 36 1.39 11.22 4.29
N TYR A 37 1.77 12.02 3.30
CA TYR A 37 1.82 13.49 3.42
C TYR A 37 0.51 14.16 2.98
N GLN A 38 -0.21 13.57 2.03
CA GLN A 38 -1.44 14.13 1.45
C GLN A 38 -2.71 13.73 2.21
N GLN A 39 -2.71 12.59 2.89
CA GLN A 39 -3.87 12.07 3.62
C GLN A 39 -3.58 12.01 5.12
N ASN A 40 -4.58 12.32 5.93
CA ASN A 40 -4.49 12.11 7.37
C ASN A 40 -4.74 10.62 7.68
N LEU A 41 -3.65 9.83 7.70
CA LEU A 41 -3.72 8.38 7.89
C LEU A 41 -4.33 7.98 9.25
N ALA A 42 -4.22 8.83 10.28
CA ALA A 42 -4.78 8.55 11.60
C ALA A 42 -6.32 8.53 11.64
N LYS A 43 -6.98 8.88 10.52
CA LYS A 43 -8.44 8.77 10.37
C LYS A 43 -8.91 7.41 9.87
N PHE A 44 -8.00 6.51 9.53
CA PHE A 44 -8.29 5.19 8.97
C PHE A 44 -7.79 4.11 9.92
N ASP A 45 -8.61 3.10 10.16
CA ASP A 45 -8.30 1.91 10.94
C ASP A 45 -7.66 0.84 10.07
N ILE A 46 -6.50 1.17 9.50
CA ILE A 46 -5.72 0.27 8.65
C ILE A 46 -4.22 0.54 8.83
N ALA A 47 -3.42 -0.52 8.88
CA ALA A 47 -1.98 -0.38 8.87
C ALA A 47 -1.50 -0.02 7.45
N VAL A 48 -0.70 1.05 7.32
CA VAL A 48 -0.13 1.47 6.03
C VAL A 48 1.38 1.29 6.05
N ILE A 49 1.90 0.48 5.14
CA ILE A 49 3.34 0.28 4.93
C ILE A 49 3.74 0.99 3.64
N VAL A 50 4.58 2.02 3.77
CA VAL A 50 5.19 2.71 2.63
C VAL A 50 6.56 2.09 2.35
N VAL A 51 6.72 1.49 1.18
CA VAL A 51 7.98 0.91 0.70
C VAL A 51 8.86 2.01 0.13
N MET A 52 9.99 2.26 0.79
CA MET A 52 10.99 3.26 0.40
C MET A 52 12.04 2.67 -0.54
N ALA A 53 11.61 2.20 -1.71
CA ALA A 53 12.51 1.75 -2.78
C ALA A 53 13.11 2.95 -3.54
N GLU A 54 14.27 2.78 -4.19
CA GLU A 54 14.93 3.85 -4.95
C GLU A 54 14.05 4.34 -6.10
N SER A 55 13.45 3.41 -6.85
CA SER A 55 12.48 3.68 -7.91
C SER A 55 11.25 2.78 -7.81
N ASN A 56 10.30 2.97 -8.74
CA ASN A 56 9.15 2.07 -8.90
C ASN A 56 9.46 0.83 -9.76
N ASP A 57 10.71 0.65 -10.19
CA ASP A 57 11.10 -0.53 -10.94
C ASP A 57 11.05 -1.77 -10.06
N ILE A 58 10.65 -2.89 -10.68
CA ILE A 58 10.46 -4.15 -9.95
C ILE A 58 11.74 -4.61 -9.26
N VAL A 59 12.91 -4.32 -9.84
CA VAL A 59 14.21 -4.69 -9.28
C VAL A 59 14.48 -4.03 -7.94
N ASP A 60 14.00 -2.79 -7.75
CA ASP A 60 14.19 -2.02 -6.52
C ASP A 60 13.12 -2.35 -5.48
N ILE A 61 11.92 -2.73 -5.91
CA ILE A 61 10.81 -3.09 -5.02
C ILE A 61 10.93 -4.54 -4.51
N LEU A 62 11.44 -5.45 -5.35
CA LEU A 62 11.45 -6.89 -5.08
C LEU A 62 12.08 -7.27 -3.73
N PRO A 63 13.22 -6.71 -3.29
CA PRO A 63 13.82 -7.04 -2.00
C PRO A 63 12.87 -6.79 -0.82
N PHE A 64 12.07 -5.72 -0.88
CA PHE A 64 11.13 -5.36 0.17
C PHE A 64 9.93 -6.31 0.20
N VAL A 65 9.38 -6.65 -0.98
CA VAL A 65 8.27 -7.60 -1.10
C VAL A 65 8.69 -8.98 -0.60
N LEU A 66 9.88 -9.45 -0.96
CA LEU A 66 10.40 -10.73 -0.48
C LEU A 66 10.56 -10.73 1.04
N ARG A 67 11.05 -9.64 1.63
CA ARG A 67 11.16 -9.51 3.09
C ARG A 67 9.81 -9.59 3.78
N LEU A 68 8.78 -8.94 3.24
CA LEU A 68 7.41 -9.01 3.77
C LEU A 68 6.80 -10.40 3.61
N ALA A 69 7.02 -11.06 2.47
CA ALA A 69 6.51 -12.42 2.22
C ALA A 69 7.16 -13.48 3.12
N LEU A 70 8.40 -13.24 3.55
CA LEU A 70 9.14 -14.10 4.47
C LEU A 70 8.87 -13.76 5.95
N PHE A 71 8.19 -12.65 6.23
CA PHE A 71 7.81 -12.26 7.58
C PHE A 71 6.71 -13.19 8.07
N ARG A 72 7.10 -14.21 8.85
CA ARG A 72 6.18 -15.05 9.60
C ARG A 72 6.07 -14.48 11.01
N GLY A 73 4.92 -13.91 11.32
CA GLY A 73 4.51 -13.70 12.72
C GLY A 73 4.23 -15.02 13.41
#